data_AF-A0A7L5HLF4-F1
#
_entry.id   AF-A0A7L5HLF4-F1
#
_cell.length_a   1.000
_cell.length_b   1.000
_cell.length_c   1.000
_cell.angle_alpha   90.00
_cell.angle_beta   90.00
_cell.angle_gamma   90.00
#
_symmetry.space_group_name_H-M   'P 1'
#
loop_
_entity.id
_entity.type
_entity.pdbx_description
1 polymer ?
#
loop_
_entity_poly.entity_id
_entity_poly.type
_entity_poly.pdbx_seq_one_letter_code
_entity_poly.pdbx_strand_id
1 'polypeptide(L)'
;MFFKKAFTLIELVFCIFIIAILSAIAYPHFSFSVNDAKILKLKSEVEIINSSLALIRNQNLFKDNNFPKTLDDALINTENQKLFFCNNKQNQGCKDGNCCLYSVLEKPIISSKKSWMKIANTQYRFFINTKKYIDFSYNSEKVFLECVSLNCKDYGF
;
A
#
# COMPACT_ATOMS: atom_id res chain seq x y z
N MET A 1 15.08 -12.47 57.97
CA MET A 1 14.81 -11.55 56.84
C MET A 1 16.03 -11.57 55.94
N PHE A 2 15.98 -12.27 54.81
CA PHE A 2 17.14 -12.41 53.90
C PHE A 2 17.24 -11.11 53.09
N PHE A 3 18.20 -10.26 53.42
CA PHE A 3 18.51 -9.10 52.59
C PHE A 3 19.10 -9.62 51.27
N LYS A 4 18.31 -9.56 50.19
CA LYS A 4 18.82 -9.79 48.83
C LYS A 4 19.89 -8.73 48.56
N LYS A 5 21.10 -9.16 48.22
CA LYS A 5 22.18 -8.27 47.82
C LYS A 5 21.70 -7.42 46.64
N ALA A 6 21.63 -6.11 46.83
CA ALA A 6 21.39 -5.17 45.75
C ALA A 6 22.61 -5.14 44.82
N PHE A 7 22.36 -4.83 43.55
CA PHE A 7 23.40 -4.65 42.54
C PHE A 7 24.45 -3.65 43.03
N THR A 8 25.72 -3.99 42.81
CA THR A 8 26.81 -3.07 43.14
C THR A 8 26.82 -1.89 42.18
N LEU A 9 27.27 -0.72 42.65
CA LEU A 9 27.36 0.47 41.81
C LEU A 9 28.25 0.22 40.57
N ILE A 10 29.31 -0.58 40.74
CA ILE A 10 30.21 -0.94 39.65
C ILE A 10 29.54 -1.82 38.59
N GLU A 11 28.71 -2.78 38.98
CA GLU A 11 27.95 -3.61 38.02
C GLU A 11 26.93 -2.76 37.24
N LEU A 12 26.30 -1.79 37.90
CA LEU A 12 25.35 -0.88 37.24
C LEU A 12 26.05 -0.03 36.18
N VAL A 13 27.24 0.51 36.48
CA VAL A 13 28.06 1.24 35.51
C VAL A 13 28.44 0.33 34.34
N PHE A 14 28.85 -0.90 34.61
CA PHE A 14 29.23 -1.86 33.57
C PHE A 14 28.05 -2.22 32.66
N CYS A 15 26.85 -2.43 33.22
CA CYS A 15 25.63 -2.67 32.46
C CYS A 15 25.27 -1.50 31.54
N ILE A 16 25.30 -0.26 32.04
CA ILE A 16 24.99 0.92 31.22
C ILE A 16 26.01 1.08 30.10
N PHE A 17 27.29 0.80 30.38
CA PHE A 17 28.36 0.86 29.38
C PHE A 17 28.16 -0.15 28.25
N ILE A 18 27.80 -1.39 28.59
CA ILE A 18 27.47 -2.43 27.61
C ILE A 18 26.27 -2.03 26.75
N ILE A 19 25.19 -1.51 27.36
CA ILE A 19 23.99 -1.07 26.64
C ILE A 19 24.32 0.09 25.70
N ALA A 20 25.16 1.04 26.12
CA ALA A 20 25.58 2.16 25.29
C ALA A 20 26.33 1.70 24.03
N ILE A 21 27.26 0.75 24.17
CA ILE A 21 28.02 0.19 23.05
C ILE A 21 27.10 -0.56 22.08
N LEU A 22 26.23 -1.44 22.62
CA LEU A 22 25.28 -2.19 21.81
C LEU A 22 24.32 -1.27 21.05
N SER A 23 23.82 -0.20 21.71
CA SER A 23 22.92 0.77 21.09
C SER A 23 23.61 1.55 19.97
N ALA A 24 24.89 1.92 20.13
CA ALA A 24 25.64 2.63 19.10
C ALA A 24 25.83 1.79 17.83
N ILE A 25 26.06 0.48 17.99
CA ILE A 25 26.24 -0.44 16.86
C ILE A 25 24.88 -0.79 16.20
N ALA A 26 23.82 -0.93 16.97
CA ALA A 26 22.50 -1.34 16.47
C ALA A 26 21.73 -0.22 15.77
N TYR A 27 21.94 1.05 16.15
CA TYR A 27 21.21 2.21 15.62
C TYR A 27 21.12 2.30 14.07
N PRO A 28 22.21 2.19 13.29
CA PRO A 28 22.14 2.35 11.83
C PRO A 28 21.30 1.27 11.13
N HIS A 29 21.16 0.08 11.72
CA HIS A 29 20.41 -1.02 11.10
C HIS A 29 18.89 -0.85 11.20
N PHE A 30 18.38 -0.06 12.16
CA PHE A 30 16.95 0.09 12.38
C PHE A 30 16.26 1.07 11.41
N SER A 31 16.98 2.07 10.89
CA SER A 31 16.37 3.12 10.06
C SER A 31 16.03 2.69 8.63
N PHE A 32 16.76 1.72 8.06
CA PHE A 32 16.54 1.28 6.67
C PHE A 32 15.30 0.37 6.53
N SER A 33 14.99 -0.42 7.56
CA SER A 33 13.91 -1.41 7.55
C SER A 33 12.52 -0.83 7.23
N VAL A 34 12.22 0.41 7.63
CA VAL A 34 10.88 0.99 7.46
C VAL A 34 10.53 1.26 5.99
N ASN A 35 11.47 1.77 5.20
CA ASN A 35 11.21 2.05 3.79
C ASN A 35 11.11 0.74 2.99
N ASP A 36 11.98 -0.22 3.30
CA ASP A 36 11.97 -1.54 2.67
C ASP A 36 10.66 -2.28 3.00
N ALA A 37 10.20 -2.22 4.26
CA ALA A 37 8.91 -2.78 4.65
C ALA A 37 7.73 -2.13 3.90
N LYS A 38 7.78 -0.82 3.63
CA LYS A 38 6.76 -0.14 2.81
C LYS A 38 6.76 -0.63 1.37
N ILE A 39 7.94 -0.82 0.77
CA ILE A 39 8.06 -1.31 -0.61
C ILE A 39 7.57 -2.77 -0.69
N LEU A 40 7.93 -3.62 0.28
CA LEU A 40 7.43 -4.99 0.36
C LEU A 40 5.91 -5.03 0.52
N LYS A 41 5.35 -4.17 1.38
CA LYS A 41 3.90 -4.01 1.52
C LYS A 41 3.25 -3.58 0.21
N LEU A 42 3.80 -2.57 -0.47
CA LEU A 42 3.31 -2.09 -1.76
C LEU A 42 3.29 -3.24 -2.79
N LYS A 43 4.37 -4.02 -2.88
CA LYS A 43 4.46 -5.15 -3.80
C LYS A 43 3.36 -6.18 -3.54
N SER A 44 3.17 -6.54 -2.27
CA SER A 44 2.10 -7.44 -1.86
C SER A 44 0.71 -6.87 -2.20
N GLU A 45 0.46 -5.58 -1.95
CA GLU A 45 -0.82 -4.94 -2.27
C GLU A 45 -1.10 -4.92 -3.79
N VAL A 46 -0.10 -4.59 -4.62
CA VAL A 46 -0.22 -4.62 -6.09
C VAL A 46 -0.50 -6.03 -6.60
N GLU A 47 0.17 -7.04 -6.06
CA GLU A 47 -0.05 -8.44 -6.43
C GLU A 47 -1.46 -8.92 -6.05
N ILE A 48 -1.97 -8.52 -4.87
CA ILE A 48 -3.36 -8.79 -4.45
C ILE A 48 -4.36 -8.10 -5.40
N ILE A 49 -4.12 -6.83 -5.75
CA ILE A 49 -4.96 -6.10 -6.71
C ILE A 49 -4.96 -6.80 -8.07
N ASN A 50 -3.79 -7.21 -8.57
CA ASN A 50 -3.71 -7.90 -9.86
C ASN A 50 -4.35 -9.30 -9.83
N SER A 51 -4.20 -10.04 -8.73
CA SER A 51 -4.84 -11.36 -8.55
C SER A 51 -6.37 -11.25 -8.50
N SER A 52 -6.90 -10.26 -7.78
CA SER A 52 -8.35 -9.98 -7.73
C SER A 52 -8.89 -9.48 -9.07
N LEU A 53 -8.16 -8.63 -9.79
CA LEU A 53 -8.50 -8.24 -11.16
C LEU A 53 -8.53 -9.43 -12.12
N ALA A 54 -7.57 -10.35 -12.01
CA ALA A 54 -7.55 -11.58 -12.80
C ALA A 54 -8.76 -12.48 -12.47
N LEU A 55 -9.16 -12.56 -11.20
CA LEU A 55 -10.37 -13.28 -10.80
C LEU A 55 -11.63 -12.65 -11.42
N ILE A 56 -11.77 -11.33 -11.34
CA ILE A 56 -12.89 -10.59 -11.95
C ILE A 56 -12.91 -10.82 -13.46
N ARG A 57 -11.74 -10.77 -14.11
CA ARG A 57 -11.60 -11.08 -15.53
C ARG A 57 -12.13 -12.47 -15.83
N ASN A 58 -11.67 -13.49 -15.10
CA ASN A 58 -12.09 -14.89 -15.30
C ASN A 58 -13.59 -15.09 -15.08
N GLN A 59 -14.18 -14.45 -14.08
CA GLN A 59 -15.62 -14.52 -13.82
C GLN A 59 -16.46 -13.88 -14.94
N ASN A 60 -15.93 -12.82 -15.56
CA ASN A 60 -16.59 -12.08 -16.64
C ASN A 60 -16.16 -12.56 -18.05
N LEU A 61 -15.30 -13.57 -18.19
CA LEU A 61 -14.99 -14.15 -19.51
C LEU A 61 -16.24 -14.76 -20.17
N PHE A 62 -17.20 -15.23 -19.36
CA PHE A 62 -18.42 -15.91 -19.82
C PHE A 62 -19.68 -15.03 -19.75
N LYS A 63 -19.58 -13.86 -19.13
CA LYS A 63 -20.66 -12.87 -19.03
C LYS A 63 -20.17 -11.63 -19.73
N ASP A 64 -20.74 -11.30 -20.90
CA ASP A 64 -20.48 -10.12 -21.74
C ASP A 64 -19.30 -9.24 -21.30
N ASN A 65 -18.26 -9.12 -22.14
CA ASN A 65 -16.95 -8.41 -22.01
C ASN A 65 -16.95 -6.99 -21.38
N ASN A 66 -17.63 -6.79 -20.26
CA ASN A 66 -17.84 -5.53 -19.59
C ASN A 66 -16.86 -5.47 -18.42
N PHE A 67 -15.61 -5.18 -18.74
CA PHE A 67 -14.58 -4.96 -17.75
C PHE A 67 -14.78 -3.59 -17.08
N PRO A 68 -14.49 -3.47 -15.77
CA PRO A 68 -14.65 -2.21 -15.07
C PRO A 68 -13.71 -1.15 -15.68
N LYS A 69 -14.26 -0.04 -16.17
CA LYS A 69 -13.45 1.08 -16.68
C LYS A 69 -12.75 1.85 -15.56
N THR A 70 -13.31 1.79 -14.35
CA THR A 70 -12.82 2.45 -13.14
C THR A 70 -12.83 1.45 -11.99
N LEU A 71 -11.81 1.52 -11.12
CA LEU A 71 -11.65 0.57 -10.01
C LEU A 71 -12.24 1.05 -8.68
N ASP A 72 -12.64 2.33 -8.61
CA ASP A 72 -13.26 2.92 -7.43
C ASP A 72 -14.03 4.21 -7.77
N ASP A 73 -14.86 4.62 -6.80
CA ASP A 73 -15.65 5.86 -6.83
C ASP A 73 -14.94 7.00 -6.08
N ALA A 74 -13.66 6.83 -5.73
CA ALA A 74 -12.91 7.79 -4.93
C ALA A 74 -12.66 9.11 -5.68
N LEU A 75 -12.70 10.21 -4.92
CA LEU A 75 -12.35 11.54 -5.41
C LEU A 75 -10.83 11.68 -5.60
N ILE A 76 -10.44 12.35 -6.68
CA ILE A 76 -9.05 12.61 -7.04
C ILE A 76 -8.36 13.49 -5.99
N ASN A 77 -7.12 13.16 -5.62
CA ASN A 77 -6.25 13.94 -4.72
C ASN A 77 -6.86 14.25 -3.33
N THR A 78 -7.79 13.42 -2.85
CA THR A 78 -8.39 13.58 -1.52
C THR A 78 -7.97 12.45 -0.59
N GLU A 79 -7.81 12.78 0.69
CA GLU A 79 -7.49 11.82 1.75
C GLU A 79 -8.78 11.19 2.31
N ASN A 80 -8.63 10.04 2.96
CA ASN A 80 -9.70 9.28 3.60
C ASN A 80 -10.79 8.76 2.64
N GLN A 81 -10.43 8.54 1.38
CA GLN A 81 -11.29 7.89 0.38
C GLN A 81 -10.99 6.39 0.34
N LYS A 82 -12.00 5.62 -0.07
CA LYS A 82 -11.90 4.17 -0.25
C LYS A 82 -11.41 3.88 -1.66
N LEU A 83 -10.19 3.40 -1.80
CA LEU A 83 -9.60 2.99 -3.07
C LEU A 83 -9.86 1.51 -3.34
N PHE A 84 -9.95 1.16 -4.63
CA PHE A 84 -10.21 -0.20 -5.14
C PHE A 84 -11.48 -0.87 -4.55
N PHE A 85 -12.44 -0.05 -4.14
CA PHE A 85 -13.67 -0.47 -3.50
C PHE A 85 -14.83 0.37 -3.99
N CYS A 86 -15.95 -0.28 -4.27
CA CYS A 86 -17.07 0.32 -4.96
C CYS A 86 -18.32 0.15 -4.13
N ASN A 87 -18.99 1.27 -3.87
CA ASN A 87 -20.18 1.23 -3.04
C ASN A 87 -21.39 1.03 -3.96
N ASN A 88 -22.04 -0.14 -3.85
CA ASN A 88 -23.20 -0.54 -4.66
C ASN A 88 -24.38 0.45 -4.65
N LYS A 89 -24.33 1.51 -3.82
CA LYS A 89 -25.32 2.60 -3.74
C LYS A 89 -25.26 3.58 -4.91
N GLN A 90 -24.24 3.55 -5.77
CA GLN A 90 -24.15 4.44 -6.94
C GLN A 90 -24.71 3.86 -8.25
N ASN A 91 -25.18 2.61 -8.27
CA ASN A 91 -25.73 1.99 -9.48
C ASN A 91 -26.98 2.68 -10.06
N GLN A 92 -27.64 3.58 -9.32
CA GLN A 92 -28.83 4.32 -9.80
C GLN A 92 -28.52 5.72 -10.36
N GLY A 93 -27.28 6.23 -10.24
CA GLY A 93 -26.89 7.59 -10.65
C GLY A 93 -25.88 7.68 -11.80
N CYS A 94 -25.54 6.55 -12.41
CA CYS A 94 -24.45 6.42 -13.37
C CYS A 94 -24.89 6.73 -14.80
N LYS A 95 -24.90 8.03 -15.17
CA LYS A 95 -25.34 8.46 -16.51
C LYS A 95 -24.25 8.39 -17.59
N ASP A 96 -22.97 8.25 -17.23
CA ASP A 96 -21.83 8.36 -18.16
C ASP A 96 -21.01 7.07 -18.37
N GLY A 97 -21.46 5.91 -17.86
CA GLY A 97 -20.80 4.62 -18.13
C GLY A 97 -19.38 4.44 -17.52
N ASN A 98 -18.91 5.37 -16.69
CA ASN A 98 -17.66 5.30 -15.91
C ASN A 98 -17.94 4.94 -14.45
N CYS A 99 -18.71 3.88 -14.24
CA CYS A 99 -19.09 3.47 -12.89
C CYS A 99 -18.37 2.23 -12.46
N CYS A 100 -18.04 2.20 -11.18
CA CYS A 100 -17.44 1.03 -10.62
C CYS A 100 -18.50 -0.06 -10.39
N LEU A 101 -18.39 -1.13 -11.18
CA LEU A 101 -19.32 -2.25 -11.18
C LEU A 101 -18.99 -3.30 -10.11
N TYR A 102 -17.71 -3.46 -9.78
CA TYR A 102 -17.21 -4.52 -8.90
C TYR A 102 -16.12 -3.98 -7.98
N SER A 103 -16.16 -4.36 -6.70
CA SER A 103 -15.06 -4.10 -5.78
C SER A 103 -13.92 -5.07 -6.06
N VAL A 104 -12.72 -4.54 -6.24
CA VAL A 104 -11.50 -5.33 -6.46
C VAL A 104 -11.02 -5.91 -5.12
N LEU A 105 -11.12 -5.13 -4.05
CA LEU A 105 -10.75 -5.56 -2.70
C LEU A 105 -11.99 -5.72 -1.81
N GLU A 106 -11.99 -6.73 -0.95
CA GLU A 106 -13.02 -6.88 0.11
C GLU A 106 -12.91 -5.78 1.16
N LYS A 107 -11.68 -5.36 1.47
CA LYS A 107 -11.37 -4.25 2.38
C LYS A 107 -10.75 -3.10 1.59
N PRO A 108 -11.31 -1.89 1.65
CA PRO A 108 -10.77 -0.75 0.93
C PRO A 108 -9.40 -0.35 1.47
N ILE A 109 -8.53 0.10 0.57
CA ILE A 109 -7.33 0.85 0.97
C ILE A 109 -7.75 2.30 1.19
N ILE A 110 -7.46 2.85 2.37
CA ILE A 110 -7.79 4.24 2.68
C ILE A 110 -6.71 5.16 2.10
N SER A 111 -7.14 6.16 1.33
CA SER A 111 -6.23 7.11 0.69
C SER A 111 -5.54 8.01 1.72
N SER A 112 -4.23 8.22 1.55
CA SER A 112 -3.42 9.08 2.40
C SER A 112 -2.18 9.57 1.67
N LYS A 113 -1.69 10.77 2.02
CA LYS A 113 -0.40 11.33 1.57
C LYS A 113 0.83 10.48 1.93
N LYS A 114 0.67 9.47 2.80
CA LYS A 114 1.75 8.57 3.25
C LYS A 114 1.68 7.17 2.63
N SER A 115 0.64 6.88 1.85
CA SER A 115 0.40 5.57 1.24
C SER A 115 -0.18 5.76 -0.16
N TRP A 116 -1.33 5.18 -0.45
CA TRP A 116 -2.01 5.25 -1.75
C TRP A 116 -2.83 6.52 -1.90
N MET A 117 -2.85 7.06 -3.12
CA MET A 117 -3.67 8.19 -3.50
C MET A 117 -4.08 8.09 -4.96
N LYS A 118 -5.30 8.51 -5.27
CA LYS A 118 -5.79 8.59 -6.65
C LYS A 118 -5.39 9.93 -7.27
N ILE A 119 -4.77 9.89 -8.45
CA ILE A 119 -4.34 11.08 -9.20
C ILE A 119 -5.26 11.36 -10.38
N ALA A 120 -5.73 10.30 -11.03
CA ALA A 120 -6.69 10.38 -12.11
C ALA A 120 -7.67 9.20 -12.00
N ASN A 121 -8.67 9.13 -12.88
CA ASN A 121 -9.70 8.08 -12.82
C ASN A 121 -9.13 6.66 -12.83
N THR A 122 -8.02 6.43 -13.51
CA THR A 122 -7.34 5.13 -13.63
C THR A 122 -5.90 5.16 -13.14
N GLN A 123 -5.45 6.28 -12.55
CA GLN A 123 -4.07 6.43 -12.10
C GLN A 123 -3.98 6.63 -10.60
N TYR A 124 -3.05 5.89 -10.00
CA TYR A 124 -2.81 5.84 -8.57
C TYR A 124 -1.34 6.11 -8.29
N ARG A 125 -1.07 6.73 -7.15
CA ARG A 125 0.28 6.98 -6.65
C ARG A 125 0.44 6.40 -5.27
N PHE A 126 1.57 5.77 -5.06
CA PHE A 126 2.00 5.32 -3.75
C PHE A 126 3.19 6.15 -3.26
N PHE A 127 3.09 6.71 -2.06
CA PHE A 127 4.16 7.49 -1.43
C PHE A 127 5.03 6.60 -0.54
N ILE A 128 6.30 6.40 -0.92
CA ILE A 128 7.29 5.73 -0.06
C ILE A 128 7.73 6.71 1.04
N ASN A 129 8.03 7.94 0.63
CA ASN A 129 8.40 9.05 1.51
C ASN A 129 7.94 10.39 0.88
N THR A 130 8.14 11.51 1.56
CA THR A 130 7.72 12.85 1.10
C THR A 130 8.29 13.26 -0.26
N LYS A 131 9.43 12.68 -0.67
CA LYS A 131 10.10 12.96 -1.96
C LYS A 131 10.05 11.81 -2.96
N LYS A 132 9.68 10.60 -2.53
CA LYS A 132 9.74 9.39 -3.37
C LYS A 132 8.36 8.76 -3.49
N TYR A 133 7.90 8.58 -4.71
CA TYR A 133 6.61 7.98 -5.02
C TYR A 133 6.69 7.09 -6.27
N ILE A 134 5.71 6.20 -6.41
CA ILE A 134 5.55 5.31 -7.56
C ILE A 134 4.13 5.48 -8.11
N ASP A 135 4.04 5.64 -9.42
CA ASP A 135 2.78 5.83 -10.14
C ASP A 135 2.39 4.53 -10.84
N PHE A 136 1.11 4.20 -10.72
CA PHE A 136 0.45 3.04 -11.29
C PHE A 136 -0.71 3.49 -12.18
N SER A 137 -0.88 2.81 -13.31
CA SER A 137 -2.01 3.03 -14.21
C SER A 137 -2.75 1.72 -14.42
N TYR A 138 -4.06 1.78 -14.31
CA TYR A 138 -4.92 0.66 -14.66
C TYR A 138 -5.14 0.61 -16.17
N ASN A 139 -4.92 -0.56 -16.76
CA ASN A 139 -5.22 -0.84 -18.16
C ASN A 139 -6.50 -1.68 -18.26
N SER A 140 -7.56 -1.11 -18.85
CA SER A 140 -8.87 -1.75 -19.00
C SER A 140 -8.91 -2.90 -20.01
N GLU A 141 -7.99 -2.93 -20.98
CA GLU A 141 -7.93 -4.00 -21.98
C GLU A 141 -7.29 -5.27 -21.40
N LYS A 142 -6.21 -5.10 -20.64
CA LYS A 142 -5.51 -6.22 -19.98
C LYS A 142 -6.13 -6.59 -18.64
N VAL A 143 -6.95 -5.70 -18.07
CA VAL A 143 -7.47 -5.79 -16.69
C VAL A 143 -6.33 -5.98 -15.70
N PHE A 144 -5.32 -5.11 -15.79
CA PHE A 144 -4.08 -5.22 -15.00
C PHE A 144 -3.62 -3.84 -14.55
N LEU A 145 -3.03 -3.75 -13.35
CA LEU A 145 -2.43 -2.54 -12.81
C LEU A 145 -0.94 -2.52 -13.16
N GLU A 146 -0.56 -1.65 -14.09
CA GLU A 146 0.81 -1.50 -14.58
C GLU A 146 1.53 -0.37 -13.83
N CYS A 147 2.81 -0.57 -13.54
CA CYS A 147 3.67 0.46 -12.96
C CYS A 147 4.19 1.36 -14.10
N VAL A 148 3.95 2.67 -14.01
CA VAL A 148 4.26 3.64 -15.09
C VAL A 148 5.42 4.58 -14.73
N SER A 149 5.85 4.58 -13.47
CA SER A 149 6.99 5.38 -13.02
C SER A 149 8.32 4.91 -13.63
N LEU A 150 9.27 5.81 -13.88
CA LEU A 150 10.63 5.43 -14.30
C LEU A 150 11.31 4.49 -13.29
N ASN A 151 10.94 4.58 -12.02
CA ASN A 151 11.60 3.85 -10.93
C ASN A 151 11.03 2.44 -10.73
N CYS A 152 10.07 1.99 -11.54
CA CYS A 152 9.44 0.67 -11.37
C CYS A 152 10.47 -0.48 -11.39
N LYS A 153 11.47 -0.38 -12.27
CA LYS A 153 12.57 -1.35 -12.38
C LYS A 153 13.43 -1.41 -11.12
N ASP A 154 13.66 -0.27 -10.47
CA ASP A 154 14.46 -0.18 -9.24
C ASP A 154 13.77 -0.86 -8.05
N TYR A 155 12.44 -0.99 -8.11
CA TYR A 155 11.62 -1.62 -7.07
C TYR A 155 11.13 -3.02 -7.47
N GLY A 156 11.52 -3.53 -8.64
CA GLY A 156 11.23 -4.89 -9.10
C GLY A 156 9.79 -5.11 -9.57
N PHE A 157 9.19 -4.08 -10.18
CA PHE A 157 7.90 -4.13 -10.89
C PHE A 157 8.08 -4.18 -12.41
#